data_AF-A0A2P5ADK5-F1
#
_entry.id   AF-A0A2P5ADK5-F1
#
_cell.length_a   1.000
_cell.length_b   1.000
_cell.length_c   1.000
_cell.angle_alpha   90.00
_cell.angle_beta   90.00
_cell.angle_gamma   90.00
#
_symmetry.space_group_name_H-M   'P 1'
#
loop_
_entity.id
_entity.type
_entity.pdbx_description
1 polymer ?
#
loop_
_entity_poly.entity_id
_entity_poly.type
_entity_poly.pdbx_seq_one_letter_code
_entity_poly.pdbx_strand_id
1 'polypeptide(L)'
;MWLRQLLCPVFSVASLPTFSMCPKCVELKLPREVKPGMRFREVGEVINRHASMLGFSVVKSYCGHGIGELFHSAPNIPHYAKSKAVGVMKAGQTFTIEPMINAGVWRDRMWPDGWTAVTADGKRSAQFEHTLLVTETGVEVLTARLPSSPSVFPWLNA
;
A
#
# COMPACT_ATOMS: atom_id res chain seq x y z
N MET A 1 10.43 -2.90 -12.94
CA MET A 1 10.35 -1.60 -12.26
C MET A 1 9.75 -1.87 -10.89
N TRP A 2 10.59 -2.02 -9.86
CA TRP A 2 10.14 -2.35 -8.51
C TRP A 2 9.94 -1.04 -7.75
N LEU A 3 8.69 -0.67 -7.49
CA LEU A 3 8.36 0.61 -6.87
C LEU A 3 8.63 0.51 -5.36
N ARG A 4 9.74 1.10 -4.90
CA ARG A 4 9.72 1.84 -3.64
C ARG A 4 9.46 3.27 -4.03
N GLN A 5 8.21 3.71 -4.03
CA GLN A 5 7.94 5.13 -4.20
C GLN A 5 8.32 5.84 -2.90
N LEU A 6 9.59 6.25 -2.83
CA LEU A 6 9.91 7.49 -2.16
C LEU A 6 9.04 8.54 -2.85
N LEU A 7 8.12 9.08 -2.06
CA LEU A 7 7.28 10.22 -2.33
C LEU A 7 7.76 11.10 -3.50
N CYS A 8 6.81 11.45 -4.38
CA CYS A 8 6.92 12.56 -5.31
C CYS A 8 7.74 13.71 -4.67
N PRO A 9 8.85 14.16 -5.29
CA PRO A 9 9.72 15.16 -4.70
C PRO A 9 9.08 16.53 -4.88
N VAL A 10 8.05 16.82 -4.08
CA VAL A 10 7.66 18.20 -3.80
C VAL A 10 7.56 18.30 -2.28
N PHE A 11 8.69 18.69 -1.68
CA PHE A 11 9.00 18.90 -0.26
C PHE A 11 9.55 17.72 0.55
N SER A 12 10.89 17.71 0.61
CA SER A 12 11.80 17.27 1.69
C SER A 12 11.23 16.40 2.82
N VAL A 13 11.73 15.16 2.91
CA VAL A 13 11.62 14.29 4.10
C VAL A 13 12.60 14.72 5.22
N ALA A 14 13.44 15.73 5.00
CA ALA A 14 14.32 16.28 6.02
C ALA A 14 13.67 17.51 6.67
N SER A 15 13.11 17.38 7.88
CA SER A 15 13.28 18.36 8.98
C SER A 15 12.27 18.33 10.14
N LEU A 16 11.19 17.53 10.17
CA LEU A 16 10.21 17.65 11.27
C LEU A 16 9.85 16.33 11.97
N PRO A 17 10.00 16.24 13.32
CA PRO A 17 9.67 15.05 14.12
C PRO A 17 8.16 14.75 14.19
N THR A 18 7.32 15.61 13.61
CA THR A 18 5.86 15.53 13.68
C THR A 18 5.19 14.79 12.52
N PHE A 19 5.92 14.40 11.46
CA PHE A 19 5.38 13.55 10.39
C PHE A 19 5.92 12.13 10.44
N SER A 20 5.78 11.50 11.61
CA SER A 20 5.68 10.06 11.69
C SER A 20 4.30 9.67 11.15
N MET A 21 4.10 9.69 9.83
CA MET A 21 3.06 8.82 9.24
C MET A 21 3.57 7.42 9.55
N CYS A 22 3.13 6.90 10.72
CA CYS A 22 3.83 5.84 11.40
C CYS A 22 4.06 4.72 10.40
N PRO A 23 5.28 4.22 10.23
CA PRO A 23 5.52 3.02 9.47
C PRO A 23 4.64 1.86 9.97
N LYS A 24 4.17 1.85 11.23
CA LYS A 24 3.12 0.93 11.72
C LYS A 24 1.74 1.14 11.06
N CYS A 25 1.45 2.34 10.56
CA CYS A 25 0.25 2.64 9.74
C CYS A 25 0.30 1.96 8.37
N VAL A 26 1.50 1.77 7.82
CA VAL A 26 1.69 1.36 6.42
C VAL A 26 2.26 -0.06 6.31
N GLU A 27 3.13 -0.46 7.24
CA GLU A 27 3.52 -1.83 7.57
C GLU A 27 2.42 -2.47 8.43
N LEU A 28 1.22 -2.52 7.84
CA LEU A 28 0.14 -3.31 8.39
C LEU A 28 0.61 -4.76 8.48
N LYS A 29 0.24 -5.47 9.55
CA LYS A 29 0.41 -6.94 9.60
C LYS A 29 -0.46 -7.67 8.57
N LEU A 30 -1.32 -6.95 7.85
CA LEU A 30 -2.25 -7.44 6.84
C LEU A 30 -1.62 -8.39 5.81
N PRO A 31 -0.42 -8.14 5.23
CA PRO A 31 0.19 -9.09 4.32
C PRO A 31 0.42 -10.47 4.95
N ARG A 32 0.54 -10.58 6.28
CA ARG A 32 0.68 -11.86 7.00
C ARG A 32 -0.65 -12.53 7.33
N GLU A 33 -1.77 -11.82 7.17
CA GLU A 33 -3.12 -12.36 7.38
C GLU A 33 -3.73 -12.94 6.09
N VAL A 34 -3.09 -12.67 4.94
CA VAL A 34 -3.45 -13.23 3.64
C VAL A 34 -3.36 -14.75 3.67
N LYS A 35 -4.42 -15.39 3.18
CA LYS A 35 -4.55 -16.85 3.10
C LYS A 35 -5.61 -17.24 2.06
N PRO A 36 -5.57 -18.49 1.56
CA PRO A 36 -6.64 -19.01 0.73
C PRO A 36 -8.03 -18.83 1.36
N GLY A 37 -9.03 -18.49 0.55
CA GLY A 37 -10.41 -18.29 1.00
C GLY A 37 -10.76 -16.85 1.42
N MET A 38 -9.77 -15.99 1.67
CA MET A 38 -10.01 -14.56 1.95
C MET A 38 -10.47 -13.82 0.69
N ARG A 39 -11.43 -12.90 0.80
CA ARG A 39 -11.88 -12.08 -0.33
C ARG A 39 -10.96 -10.89 -0.55
N PHE A 40 -10.66 -10.56 -1.81
CA PHE A 40 -9.80 -9.39 -2.12
C PHE A 40 -10.33 -8.07 -1.54
N ARG A 41 -11.65 -7.90 -1.44
CA ARG A 41 -12.26 -6.69 -0.85
C ARG A 41 -11.95 -6.49 0.64
N GLU A 42 -11.62 -7.56 1.37
CA GLU A 42 -11.31 -7.49 2.81
C GLU A 42 -10.00 -6.75 3.07
N VAL A 43 -9.07 -6.75 2.10
CA VAL A 43 -7.83 -5.96 2.14
C VAL A 43 -8.14 -4.49 2.40
N GLY A 44 -9.08 -3.92 1.63
CA GLY A 44 -9.45 -2.52 1.78
C GLY A 44 -10.20 -2.21 3.08
N GLU A 45 -10.92 -3.18 3.66
CA GLU A 45 -11.57 -3.00 4.96
C GLU A 45 -10.55 -2.88 6.10
N VAL A 46 -9.51 -3.71 6.09
CA VAL A 46 -8.45 -3.67 7.11
C VAL A 46 -7.62 -2.39 7.00
N ILE A 47 -7.16 -2.05 5.80
CA ILE A 47 -6.34 -0.85 5.55
C ILE A 47 -7.11 0.41 5.96
N ASN A 48 -8.34 0.57 5.47
CA ASN A 48 -9.13 1.77 5.71
C ASN A 48 -9.48 1.95 7.19
N ARG A 49 -9.78 0.85 7.91
CA ARG A 49 -10.03 0.89 9.35
C ARG A 49 -8.82 1.41 10.10
N HIS A 50 -7.64 0.88 9.80
CA HIS A 50 -6.41 1.30 10.45
C HIS A 50 -6.06 2.78 10.16
N ALA A 51 -6.11 3.18 8.89
CA ALA A 51 -5.84 4.55 8.48
C ALA A 51 -6.82 5.55 9.13
N SER A 52 -8.12 5.23 9.14
CA SER A 52 -9.16 6.11 9.68
C SER A 52 -9.04 6.33 11.18
N MET A 53 -8.64 5.30 11.96
CA MET A 53 -8.41 5.43 13.41
C MET A 53 -7.29 6.42 13.75
N LEU A 54 -6.38 6.66 12.82
CA LEU A 54 -5.23 7.56 12.99
C LEU A 54 -5.43 8.92 12.31
N GLY A 55 -6.66 9.20 11.84
CA GLY A 55 -7.00 10.47 11.18
C GLY A 55 -6.46 10.59 9.75
N PHE A 56 -6.05 9.49 9.13
CA PHE A 56 -5.58 9.45 7.75
C PHE A 56 -6.69 9.01 6.79
N SER A 57 -6.50 9.29 5.49
CA SER A 57 -7.40 8.82 4.44
C SER A 57 -6.68 7.91 3.44
N VAL A 58 -7.45 7.05 2.76
CA VAL A 58 -6.92 6.09 1.78
C VAL A 58 -7.30 6.52 0.37
N VAL A 59 -6.31 6.60 -0.52
CA VAL A 59 -6.52 6.92 -1.94
C VAL A 59 -7.42 5.87 -2.60
N LYS A 60 -8.28 6.30 -3.53
CA LYS A 60 -9.28 5.44 -4.18
C LYS A 60 -9.05 5.20 -5.67
N SER A 61 -8.23 6.02 -6.30
CA SER A 61 -8.00 6.00 -7.75
C SER A 61 -7.01 4.93 -8.19
N TYR A 62 -6.19 4.42 -7.26
CA TYR A 62 -5.17 3.41 -7.51
C TYR A 62 -5.40 2.19 -6.60
N CYS A 63 -5.02 1.01 -7.08
CA CYS A 63 -5.22 -0.26 -6.40
C CYS A 63 -4.02 -1.19 -6.63
N GLY A 64 -3.87 -2.18 -5.75
CA GLY A 64 -2.99 -3.31 -6.05
C GLY A 64 -3.51 -4.12 -7.23
N HIS A 65 -2.66 -4.99 -7.74
CA HIS A 65 -2.91 -5.72 -8.96
C HIS A 65 -2.32 -7.14 -8.92
N GLY A 66 -2.84 -8.05 -9.74
CA GLY A 66 -2.17 -9.30 -10.05
C GLY A 66 -0.85 -9.03 -10.77
N ILE A 67 0.17 -9.83 -10.47
CA ILE A 67 1.51 -9.68 -11.07
C ILE A 67 2.13 -11.06 -11.33
N GLY A 68 2.82 -11.19 -12.45
CA GLY A 68 3.46 -12.43 -12.90
C GLY A 68 4.13 -12.22 -14.24
N GLU A 69 3.69 -12.96 -15.27
CA GLU A 69 4.13 -12.73 -16.66
C GLU A 69 3.69 -11.34 -17.18
N LEU A 70 2.55 -10.85 -16.68
CA LEU A 70 2.05 -9.51 -16.94
C LEU A 70 2.41 -8.57 -15.78
N PHE A 71 2.75 -7.32 -16.12
CA PHE A 71 3.10 -6.32 -15.10
C PHE A 71 1.88 -5.95 -14.25
N HIS A 72 0.75 -5.64 -14.89
CA HIS A 72 -0.54 -5.41 -14.21
C HIS A 72 -1.58 -6.37 -14.80
N SER A 73 -2.22 -7.15 -13.95
CA SER A 73 -3.26 -8.11 -14.33
C SER A 73 -4.33 -8.23 -13.25
N ALA A 74 -5.37 -9.02 -13.52
CA ALA A 74 -6.35 -9.34 -12.48
C ALA A 74 -5.68 -10.13 -11.34
N PRO A 75 -6.10 -9.94 -10.08
CA PRO A 75 -7.23 -9.12 -9.63
C PRO A 75 -6.86 -7.66 -9.35
N ASN A 76 -7.84 -6.75 -9.45
CA ASN A 76 -7.72 -5.40 -8.91
C ASN A 76 -8.01 -5.43 -7.40
N ILE A 77 -7.14 -4.83 -6.59
CA ILE A 77 -7.18 -4.92 -5.12
C ILE A 77 -7.26 -3.51 -4.52
N PRO A 78 -8.47 -2.94 -4.37
CA PRO A 78 -8.65 -1.61 -3.80
C PRO A 78 -8.33 -1.59 -2.30
N HIS A 79 -7.69 -0.51 -1.85
CA HIS A 79 -7.24 -0.34 -0.47
C HIS A 79 -8.27 0.34 0.45
N TYR A 80 -9.42 0.76 -0.08
CA TYR A 80 -10.48 1.43 0.67
C TYR A 80 -11.63 0.47 1.06
N ALA A 81 -12.34 0.79 2.14
CA ALA A 81 -13.45 -0.01 2.64
C ALA A 81 -14.67 0.01 1.71
N LYS A 82 -15.50 -1.04 1.78
CA LYS A 82 -16.73 -1.21 0.95
C LYS A 82 -16.44 -1.22 -0.56
N SER A 83 -15.25 -1.65 -0.95
CA SER A 83 -14.93 -1.89 -2.36
C SER A 83 -15.75 -3.06 -2.91
N LYS A 84 -16.04 -3.02 -4.21
CA LYS A 84 -16.75 -4.10 -4.93
C LYS A 84 -15.76 -5.08 -5.59
N ALA A 85 -14.56 -5.21 -5.03
CA ALA A 85 -13.54 -6.09 -5.58
C ALA A 85 -14.05 -7.53 -5.64
N VAL A 86 -13.84 -8.17 -6.79
CA VAL A 86 -14.32 -9.51 -7.09
C VAL A 86 -13.20 -10.50 -6.86
N GLY A 87 -13.55 -11.69 -6.37
CA GLY A 87 -12.63 -12.82 -6.25
C GLY A 87 -12.29 -13.18 -4.82
N VAL A 88 -11.79 -14.41 -4.70
CA VAL A 88 -11.34 -15.05 -3.48
C VAL A 88 -9.91 -15.50 -3.74
N MET A 89 -9.02 -15.23 -2.80
CA MET A 89 -7.62 -15.64 -2.83
C MET A 89 -7.52 -17.16 -2.88
N LYS A 90 -6.64 -17.68 -3.74
CA LYS A 90 -6.33 -19.10 -3.92
C LYS A 90 -4.81 -19.29 -3.90
N ALA A 91 -4.37 -20.44 -3.44
CA ALA A 91 -2.96 -20.81 -3.48
C ALA A 91 -2.40 -20.70 -4.91
N GLY A 92 -1.15 -20.26 -5.02
CA GLY A 92 -0.46 -19.99 -6.28
C GLY A 92 -0.73 -18.62 -6.89
N GLN A 93 -1.67 -17.83 -6.37
CA GLN A 93 -1.91 -16.48 -6.86
C GLN A 93 -0.84 -15.50 -6.36
N THR A 94 -0.37 -14.66 -7.27
CA THR A 94 0.59 -13.59 -6.96
C THR A 94 -0.03 -12.22 -7.25
N PHE A 95 0.07 -11.30 -6.29
CA PHE A 95 -0.49 -9.95 -6.39
C PHE A 95 0.21 -8.95 -5.48
N THR A 96 -0.05 -7.67 -5.69
CA THR A 96 0.45 -6.57 -4.87
C THR A 96 -0.59 -6.08 -3.87
N ILE A 97 -0.11 -5.68 -2.68
CA ILE A 97 -0.84 -4.79 -1.77
C ILE A 97 0.01 -3.54 -1.63
N GLU A 98 -0.52 -2.39 -2.05
CA GLU A 98 0.25 -1.16 -2.24
C GLU A 98 -0.48 0.12 -1.76
N PRO A 99 -0.93 0.17 -0.50
CA PRO A 99 -1.78 1.26 -0.01
C PRO A 99 -1.08 2.61 -0.07
N MET A 100 -1.77 3.59 -0.64
CA MET A 100 -1.41 5.01 -0.58
C MET A 100 -2.28 5.70 0.48
N ILE A 101 -1.63 6.26 1.50
CA ILE A 101 -2.27 6.86 2.68
C ILE A 101 -1.96 8.37 2.69
N ASN A 102 -2.99 9.20 2.86
CA ASN A 102 -2.87 10.65 2.86
C ASN A 102 -3.08 11.23 4.26
N ALA A 103 -2.30 12.26 4.60
CA ALA A 103 -2.50 13.11 5.78
C ALA A 103 -3.74 14.01 5.73
N GLY A 104 -4.39 14.04 4.57
CA GLY A 104 -5.46 14.94 4.22
C GLY A 104 -6.63 14.21 3.60
N VAL A 105 -7.17 14.80 2.53
CA VAL A 105 -8.24 14.19 1.74
C VAL A 105 -7.74 13.03 0.89
N TRP A 106 -8.62 12.06 0.60
CA TRP A 106 -8.28 10.90 -0.23
C TRP A 106 -8.18 11.25 -1.73
N ARG A 107 -8.77 12.39 -2.13
CA ARG A 107 -8.84 12.82 -3.52
C ARG A 107 -7.46 13.17 -4.04
N ASP A 108 -7.16 12.70 -5.24
CA ASP A 108 -5.97 13.02 -6.01
C ASP A 108 -6.30 13.90 -7.23
N ARG A 109 -5.25 14.46 -7.81
CA ARG A 109 -5.26 15.15 -9.11
C ARG A 109 -4.05 14.67 -9.90
N MET A 110 -4.22 14.59 -11.21
CA MET A 110 -3.12 14.29 -12.13
C MET A 110 -2.52 15.60 -12.63
N TRP A 111 -1.19 15.68 -12.65
CA TRP A 111 -0.48 16.78 -13.30
C TRP A 111 -0.62 16.73 -14.83
N PRO A 112 -0.30 17.83 -15.52
CA PRO A 112 -0.35 17.89 -16.99
C PRO A 112 0.61 16.91 -17.69
N ASP A 113 1.55 16.31 -16.96
CA ASP A 113 2.45 15.26 -17.49
C ASP A 113 1.74 13.92 -17.73
N GLY A 114 0.50 13.76 -17.26
CA GLY A 114 -0.29 12.54 -17.42
C GLY A 114 0.13 11.39 -16.52
N TRP A 115 1.00 11.62 -15.53
CA TRP A 115 1.57 10.58 -14.67
C TRP A 115 1.62 10.96 -13.19
N THR A 116 2.02 12.19 -12.87
CA THR A 116 2.24 12.58 -11.49
C THR A 116 0.90 12.77 -10.77
N ALA A 117 0.59 11.84 -9.86
CA ALA A 117 -0.57 11.92 -8.99
C ALA A 117 -0.22 12.69 -7.71
N VAL A 118 -0.96 13.76 -7.42
CA VAL A 118 -0.79 14.59 -6.22
C VAL A 118 -2.07 14.63 -5.39
N THR A 119 -1.95 14.84 -4.09
CA THR A 119 -3.12 15.04 -3.22
C THR A 119 -3.84 16.34 -3.60
N ALA A 120 -5.18 16.31 -3.60
CA ALA A 120 -5.99 17.45 -3.99
C ALA A 120 -5.88 18.66 -3.02
N ASP A 121 -5.39 18.42 -1.80
CA ASP A 121 -5.17 19.44 -0.77
C ASP A 121 -3.69 19.77 -0.52
N GLY A 122 -2.77 19.21 -1.31
CA GLY A 122 -1.33 19.44 -1.20
C GLY A 122 -0.67 18.87 0.07
N LYS A 123 -1.40 18.11 0.89
CA LYS A 123 -0.81 17.43 2.06
C LYS A 123 -0.02 16.20 1.65
N ARG A 124 0.87 15.76 2.53
CA ARG A 124 1.74 14.59 2.30
C ARG A 124 0.92 13.29 2.15
N SER A 125 1.42 12.42 1.29
CA SER A 125 1.02 11.01 1.15
C SER A 125 2.16 10.10 1.61
N ALA A 126 1.94 8.79 1.68
CA ALA A 126 2.99 7.77 1.74
C ALA A 126 2.43 6.46 1.20
N GLN A 127 3.32 5.63 0.65
CA GLN A 127 2.98 4.33 0.10
C GLN A 127 4.04 3.30 0.50
N PHE A 128 3.60 2.07 0.73
CA PHE A 128 4.47 0.89 0.74
C PHE A 128 3.82 -0.18 -0.12
N GLU A 129 4.65 -1.06 -0.68
CA GLU A 129 4.20 -2.13 -1.54
C GLU A 129 4.95 -3.42 -1.20
N HIS A 130 4.20 -4.52 -1.24
CA HIS A 130 4.77 -5.86 -1.32
C HIS A 130 4.05 -6.68 -2.38
N THR A 131 4.84 -7.44 -3.14
CA THR A 131 4.37 -8.59 -3.90
C THR A 131 4.24 -9.81 -2.99
N LEU A 132 3.07 -10.43 -3.04
CA LEU A 132 2.66 -11.55 -2.21
C LEU A 132 2.37 -12.77 -3.09
N LEU A 133 2.76 -13.95 -2.61
CA LEU A 133 2.35 -15.24 -3.14
C LEU A 133 1.45 -15.92 -2.12
N VAL A 134 0.21 -16.25 -2.49
CA VAL A 134 -0.67 -17.04 -1.63
C VAL A 134 -0.19 -18.49 -1.64
N THR A 135 0.07 -19.06 -0.47
CA THR A 135 0.44 -20.48 -0.31
C THR A 135 -0.77 -21.30 0.13
N GLU A 136 -0.64 -22.63 0.21
CA GLU A 136 -1.73 -23.52 0.63
C GLU A 136 -2.28 -23.19 2.03
N THR A 137 -1.46 -22.61 2.91
CA THR A 137 -1.83 -22.35 4.31
C THR A 137 -1.75 -20.88 4.70
N GLY A 138 -1.32 -20.00 3.81
CA GLY A 138 -1.12 -18.59 4.10
C GLY A 138 -0.54 -17.82 2.93
N VAL A 139 0.59 -17.16 3.17
CA VAL A 139 1.20 -16.20 2.25
C VAL A 139 2.71 -16.13 2.44
N GLU A 140 3.40 -15.98 1.33
CA GLU A 140 4.81 -15.66 1.26
C GLU A 140 4.97 -14.22 0.76
N VAL A 141 5.80 -13.42 1.45
CA VAL A 141 6.09 -12.04 1.07
C VAL A 141 7.36 -12.04 0.22
N LEU A 142 7.21 -12.16 -1.11
CA LEU A 142 8.31 -12.32 -2.06
C LEU A 142 9.30 -11.14 -2.07
N THR A 143 8.85 -9.96 -1.64
CA THR A 143 9.62 -8.72 -1.60
C THR A 143 9.97 -8.31 -0.17
N ALA A 144 9.96 -9.25 0.77
CA ALA A 144 10.32 -9.01 2.15
C ALA A 144 11.75 -8.44 2.27
N ARG A 145 11.97 -7.65 3.31
CA ARG A 145 13.30 -7.15 3.65
C ARG A 145 14.19 -8.32 4.08
N LEU A 146 15.42 -8.34 3.58
CA LEU A 146 16.48 -9.23 4.05
C LEU A 146 17.19 -8.64 5.28
N PRO A 147 17.91 -9.44 6.09
CA PRO A 147 18.72 -8.93 7.20
C PRO A 147 19.77 -7.88 6.78
N SER A 148 20.26 -7.97 5.54
CA SER A 148 21.18 -7.01 4.93
C SER A 148 20.51 -5.73 4.38
N SER A 149 19.17 -5.63 4.44
CA SER A 149 18.47 -4.46 3.92
C SER A 149 18.76 -3.22 4.77
N PRO A 150 19.15 -2.08 4.15
CA PRO A 150 19.54 -0.89 4.89
C PRO A 150 18.39 -0.33 5.72
N SER A 151 18.66 0.19 6.91
CA SER A 151 17.64 0.88 7.71
C SER A 151 17.22 2.16 6.99
N VAL A 152 16.01 2.15 6.43
CA VAL A 152 15.45 3.30 5.69
C VAL A 152 14.53 4.17 6.55
N PHE A 153 14.28 3.74 7.79
CA PHE A 153 13.53 4.50 8.81
C PHE A 153 14.24 4.39 10.16
N PRO A 154 15.48 4.90 10.29
CA PRO A 154 16.27 4.75 11.51
C PRO A 154 15.61 5.33 12.77
N TRP A 155 14.69 6.29 12.59
CA TRP A 155 13.91 6.89 13.67
C TRP A 155 12.77 6.02 14.22
N LEU A 156 12.56 4.80 13.71
CA LEU A 156 11.54 3.87 14.25
C LEU A 156 12.00 3.04 15.44
N ASN A 157 13.30 2.86 15.58
CA ASN A 157 13.91 2.04 16.63
C ASN A 157 14.45 2.91 17.78
N ALA A 158 14.12 4.20 17.78
CA ALA A 158 14.49 5.18 18.79
C ALA A 158 13.40 5.33 19.85
#